data_AF-A0A6A3GWR5-F1
#
_entry.id   AF-A0A6A3GWR5-F1
#
_cell.length_a   1.000
_cell.length_b   1.000
_cell.length_c   1.000
_cell.angle_alpha   90.00
_cell.angle_beta   90.00
_cell.angle_gamma   90.00
#
_symmetry.space_group_name_H-M   'P 1'
#
loop_
_entity.id
_entity.type
_entity.pdbx_description
1 polymer ?
#
loop_
_entity_poly.entity_id
_entity_poly.type
_entity_poly.pdbx_seq_one_letter_code
_entity_poly.pdbx_strand_id
1 'polypeptide(L)'
;MREARLSPQWSKWRRATEVEIRALEANDTFELVPLPPGKTALNNTVQFRLKVDADGNVERYKARVCACGNLRVYLRDYVHTHAPVIDLVCVKIFLAFVVKFDMYVRHGDVPAAYLKAPLNEEVYVRQVRGFERPGSESLVWKLKEALYGLRQAGHEWNREIDKFLKEYGLQPTTGDACLYYKRDSDGLLLVCLYVDDILVAHQHKEAVLRLLTALSIKFQVKDLGVPTQFLGTKIQRTESGIELSQTTYVEEILHRFAMSPTRRADTPMVPNTRLEFLDEPSAQEVEEMSKVPYRQVVGCLLYLARVTRPDLSFSINQLARHCSKPRKAAWDAAKHVLRYLHHTKRARLELSPAEESVSLATDADWANDISDRKSISGFFVRVFGCPVHWGSLKQSVVTLSSTTAEFVAACEGLMQAEWISLVVGELLGDDLEPVFVQQVDNLSAISRIKKDGSSNAQKVIDIRFHYVKDALKKNKMVLQYVPTSDNPADLLTKSLAKTELSRKRDLCGLCGATG
;
A
#
# COMPACT_ATOMS: atom_id res chain seq x y z
N MET A 1 -17.31 -10.54 -22.25
CA MET A 1 -18.65 -10.43 -22.89
C MET A 1 -19.04 -11.68 -23.68
N ARG A 2 -18.22 -12.16 -24.64
CA ARG A 2 -18.48 -13.44 -25.35
C ARG A 2 -18.64 -14.63 -24.39
N GLU A 3 -17.72 -14.79 -23.45
CA GLU A 3 -17.78 -15.83 -22.42
C GLU A 3 -19.01 -15.70 -21.50
N ALA A 4 -19.31 -14.49 -21.03
CA ALA A 4 -20.50 -14.23 -20.21
C ALA A 4 -21.81 -14.55 -20.95
N ARG A 5 -21.88 -14.38 -22.27
CA ARG A 5 -23.04 -14.76 -23.10
C ARG A 5 -23.23 -16.27 -23.23
N LEU A 6 -22.15 -17.04 -23.12
CA LEU A 6 -22.18 -18.50 -23.11
C LEU A 6 -22.50 -19.07 -21.72
N SER A 7 -22.44 -18.23 -20.68
CA SER A 7 -22.79 -18.64 -19.32
C SER A 7 -24.31 -18.80 -19.14
N PRO A 8 -24.77 -19.82 -18.39
CA PRO A 8 -26.18 -19.94 -17.98
C PRO A 8 -26.71 -18.71 -17.23
N GLN A 9 -25.82 -17.89 -16.67
CA GLN A 9 -26.16 -16.70 -15.89
C GLN A 9 -26.25 -15.42 -16.75
N TRP A 10 -26.20 -15.55 -18.08
CA TRP A 10 -26.19 -14.40 -19.01
C TRP A 10 -27.33 -13.41 -18.77
N SER A 11 -28.55 -13.88 -18.49
CA SER A 11 -29.70 -12.99 -18.22
C SER A 11 -29.43 -12.01 -17.07
N LYS A 12 -28.72 -12.46 -16.03
CA LYS A 12 -28.32 -11.63 -14.88
C LYS A 12 -27.21 -10.64 -15.26
N TRP A 13 -26.23 -11.06 -16.04
CA TRP A 13 -25.17 -10.18 -16.56
C TRP A 13 -25.69 -9.13 -17.55
N ARG A 14 -26.67 -9.50 -18.39
CA ARG A 14 -27.34 -8.59 -19.32
C ARG A 14 -28.08 -7.51 -18.55
N ARG A 15 -28.88 -7.88 -17.56
CA ARG A 15 -29.58 -6.93 -16.68
C ARG A 15 -28.61 -6.02 -15.93
N ALA A 16 -27.49 -6.55 -15.43
CA ALA A 16 -26.46 -5.73 -14.78
C ALA A 16 -25.84 -4.71 -15.75
N THR A 17 -25.66 -5.08 -17.03
CA THR A 17 -25.15 -4.17 -18.07
C THR A 17 -26.17 -3.08 -18.40
N GLU A 18 -27.46 -3.42 -18.50
CA GLU A 18 -28.53 -2.42 -18.71
C GLU A 18 -28.60 -1.40 -17.56
N VAL A 19 -28.46 -1.88 -16.32
CA VAL A 19 -28.42 -1.01 -15.13
C VAL A 19 -27.22 -0.06 -15.18
N GLU A 20 -26.05 -0.55 -15.58
CA GLU A 20 -24.85 0.28 -15.74
C GLU A 20 -25.03 1.34 -16.83
N ILE A 21 -25.55 0.98 -18.01
CA ILE A 21 -25.77 1.95 -19.10
C ILE A 21 -26.78 3.02 -18.68
N ARG A 22 -27.88 2.63 -18.01
CA ARG A 22 -28.85 3.60 -17.47
C ARG A 22 -28.22 4.51 -16.41
N ALA A 23 -27.29 4.01 -15.61
CA ALA A 23 -26.56 4.84 -14.66
C ALA A 23 -25.64 5.85 -15.38
N LEU A 24 -25.00 5.47 -16.49
CA LEU A 24 -24.23 6.40 -17.33
C LEU A 24 -25.12 7.50 -17.94
N GLU A 25 -26.30 7.13 -18.45
CA GLU A 25 -27.28 8.08 -18.96
C GLU A 25 -27.80 9.03 -17.85
N ALA A 26 -28.10 8.50 -16.66
CA ALA A 26 -28.60 9.28 -15.52
C ALA A 26 -27.55 10.24 -14.93
N ASN A 27 -26.26 9.95 -15.08
CA ASN A 27 -25.16 10.85 -14.69
C ASN A 27 -24.74 11.79 -15.83
N ASP A 28 -25.49 11.86 -16.95
CA ASP A 28 -25.13 12.64 -18.15
C ASP A 28 -23.69 12.40 -18.63
N THR A 29 -23.18 11.17 -18.49
CA THR A 29 -21.78 10.84 -18.77
C THR A 29 -21.42 11.02 -20.25
N PHE A 30 -22.40 10.92 -21.15
CA PHE A 30 -22.18 11.02 -22.59
C PHE A 30 -23.38 11.62 -23.32
N GLU A 31 -23.10 12.13 -24.51
CA GLU A 31 -24.10 12.49 -25.52
C GLU A 31 -24.00 11.55 -26.73
N LEU A 32 -25.14 11.19 -27.33
CA LEU A 32 -25.18 10.34 -28.50
C LEU A 32 -25.12 11.19 -29.78
N VAL A 33 -24.03 11.07 -30.55
CA VAL A 33 -23.76 11.91 -31.73
C VAL A 33 -23.23 11.11 -32.92
N PRO A 34 -23.37 11.62 -34.16
CA PRO A 34 -22.66 11.06 -35.31
C PRO A 34 -21.15 11.22 -35.10
N LEU A 35 -20.35 10.22 -35.50
CA LEU A 35 -18.89 10.34 -35.42
C LEU A 35 -18.42 11.41 -36.42
N PRO A 36 -17.74 12.49 -35.98
CA PRO A 36 -17.30 13.54 -36.90
C PRO A 36 -16.26 13.02 -37.91
N PRO A 37 -16.23 13.56 -39.14
CA PRO A 37 -15.23 13.21 -40.14
C PRO A 37 -13.80 13.37 -39.59
N GLY A 38 -12.95 12.35 -39.82
CA GLY A 38 -11.56 12.35 -39.37
C GLY A 38 -11.34 12.01 -37.88
N LYS A 39 -12.40 11.82 -37.08
CA LYS A 39 -12.29 11.34 -35.69
C LYS A 39 -12.39 9.82 -35.62
N THR A 40 -11.84 9.25 -34.55
CA THR A 40 -11.92 7.81 -34.28
C THR A 40 -12.65 7.55 -32.97
N ALA A 41 -13.54 6.55 -32.98
CA ALA A 41 -14.23 6.09 -31.77
C ALA A 41 -13.49 4.92 -31.15
N LEU A 42 -13.30 4.98 -29.83
CA LEU A 42 -12.75 3.89 -29.03
C LEU A 42 -13.77 2.75 -28.93
N ASN A 43 -13.27 1.53 -28.84
CA ASN A 43 -14.09 0.41 -28.40
C ASN A 43 -14.30 0.48 -26.88
N ASN A 44 -15.29 -0.26 -26.39
CA ASN A 44 -15.51 -0.49 -24.96
C ASN A 44 -15.43 -1.99 -24.64
N THR A 45 -15.25 -2.29 -23.36
CA THR A 45 -15.37 -3.61 -22.78
C THR A 45 -16.28 -3.56 -21.55
N VAL A 46 -17.00 -4.63 -21.27
CA VAL A 46 -17.81 -4.75 -20.06
C VAL A 46 -17.09 -5.66 -19.08
N GLN A 47 -16.72 -5.11 -17.92
CA GLN A 47 -16.13 -5.83 -16.81
C GLN A 47 -17.25 -6.37 -15.91
N PHE A 48 -17.24 -7.68 -15.66
CA PHE A 48 -18.24 -8.36 -14.84
C PHE A 48 -17.63 -8.76 -13.50
N ARG A 49 -18.35 -8.50 -12.41
CA ARG A 49 -17.95 -8.88 -11.06
C ARG A 49 -19.15 -9.39 -10.28
N LEU A 50 -18.99 -10.54 -9.63
CA LEU A 50 -19.92 -11.02 -8.63
C LEU A 50 -19.59 -10.33 -7.30
N LYS A 51 -20.59 -9.73 -6.67
CA LYS A 51 -20.56 -9.43 -5.24
C LYS A 51 -21.19 -10.61 -4.51
N VAL A 52 -20.44 -11.15 -3.56
CA VAL A 52 -20.91 -12.18 -2.65
C VAL A 52 -20.99 -11.59 -1.25
N ASP A 53 -21.94 -12.07 -0.46
CA ASP A 53 -22.03 -11.75 0.95
C ASP A 53 -20.98 -12.52 1.76
N ALA A 54 -20.98 -12.35 3.08
CA ALA A 54 -20.05 -13.00 3.99
C ALA A 54 -20.20 -14.54 4.00
N ASP A 55 -21.36 -15.07 3.63
CA ASP A 55 -21.66 -16.50 3.56
C ASP A 55 -21.30 -17.11 2.18
N GLY A 56 -20.77 -16.28 1.26
CA GLY A 56 -20.40 -16.70 -0.09
C GLY A 56 -21.58 -16.80 -1.06
N ASN A 57 -22.78 -16.38 -0.65
CA ASN A 57 -23.94 -16.33 -1.54
C ASN A 57 -23.85 -15.12 -2.46
N VAL A 58 -24.38 -15.26 -3.67
CA VAL A 58 -24.36 -14.18 -4.66
C VAL A 58 -25.35 -13.09 -4.24
N GLU A 59 -24.81 -11.99 -3.70
CA GLU A 59 -25.56 -10.78 -3.36
C GLU A 59 -25.96 -10.02 -4.63
N ARG A 60 -25.01 -9.81 -5.56
CA ARG A 60 -25.25 -8.96 -6.73
C ARG A 60 -24.34 -9.23 -7.92
N TYR A 61 -24.91 -9.15 -9.12
CA TYR A 61 -24.16 -9.08 -10.38
C TYR A 61 -23.84 -7.63 -10.70
N LYS A 62 -22.55 -7.29 -10.81
CA LYS A 62 -22.09 -5.93 -11.15
C LYS A 62 -21.44 -5.95 -12.54
N ALA A 63 -21.85 -5.02 -13.39
CA ALA A 63 -21.19 -4.73 -14.66
C ALA A 63 -20.58 -3.32 -14.59
N ARG A 64 -19.48 -3.09 -15.29
CA ARG A 64 -18.90 -1.76 -15.52
C ARG A 64 -18.52 -1.64 -16.99
N VAL A 65 -18.94 -0.55 -17.64
CA VAL A 65 -18.55 -0.27 -19.03
C VAL A 65 -17.25 0.52 -19.00
N CYS A 66 -16.21 -0.03 -19.61
CA CYS A 66 -14.88 0.58 -19.66
C CYS A 66 -14.50 0.90 -21.11
N ALA A 67 -14.07 2.13 -21.38
CA ALA A 67 -13.42 2.47 -22.64
C ALA A 67 -12.09 1.72 -22.79
N CYS A 68 -11.75 1.33 -24.02
CA CYS A 68 -10.45 0.74 -24.35
C CYS A 68 -9.37 1.82 -24.49
N GLY A 69 -9.10 2.57 -23.41
CA GLY A 69 -8.09 3.64 -23.39
C GLY A 69 -6.66 3.15 -23.58
N ASN A 70 -6.42 1.85 -23.46
CA ASN A 70 -5.13 1.24 -23.79
C ASN A 70 -4.69 1.47 -25.25
N LEU A 71 -5.65 1.68 -26.17
CA LEU A 71 -5.42 1.94 -27.59
C LEU A 71 -5.06 3.40 -27.92
N ARG A 72 -5.03 4.29 -26.91
CA ARG A 72 -4.70 5.72 -27.08
C ARG A 72 -3.19 5.98 -26.98
N VAL A 73 -2.72 6.98 -27.72
CA VAL A 73 -1.30 7.37 -27.84
C VAL A 73 -1.00 8.61 -26.99
N TYR A 74 0.01 8.49 -26.12
CA TYR A 74 0.53 9.59 -25.29
C TYR A 74 1.01 10.78 -26.14
N LEU A 75 0.76 12.01 -25.70
CA LEU A 75 1.03 13.29 -26.40
C LEU A 75 0.18 13.57 -27.66
N ARG A 76 -0.63 12.62 -28.10
CA ARG A 76 -1.61 12.84 -29.18
C ARG A 76 -3.04 12.87 -28.63
N ASP A 77 -3.35 11.89 -27.78
CA ASP A 77 -4.71 11.61 -27.33
C ASP A 77 -4.94 12.04 -25.87
N TYR A 78 -3.87 12.15 -25.07
CA TYR A 78 -3.89 12.59 -23.67
C TYR A 78 -2.48 13.04 -23.26
N VAL A 79 -2.40 13.90 -22.24
CA VAL A 79 -1.13 14.43 -21.71
C VAL A 79 -0.93 14.06 -20.24
N HIS A 80 -1.97 14.14 -19.40
CA HIS A 80 -1.87 13.87 -17.96
C HIS A 80 -2.64 12.60 -17.57
N THR A 81 -1.93 11.62 -17.00
CA THR A 81 -2.52 10.34 -16.55
C THR A 81 -2.23 10.02 -15.09
N HIS A 82 -1.38 10.80 -14.44
CA HIS A 82 -0.94 10.51 -13.08
C HIS A 82 -2.02 10.94 -12.10
N ALA A 83 -2.53 10.00 -11.32
CA ALA A 83 -3.36 10.25 -10.16
C ALA A 83 -2.62 9.70 -8.93
N PRO A 84 -2.40 10.52 -7.88
CA PRO A 84 -1.81 10.04 -6.66
C PRO A 84 -2.74 9.02 -5.99
N VAL A 85 -2.13 8.12 -5.22
CA VAL A 85 -2.83 7.12 -4.41
C VAL A 85 -2.15 7.18 -3.04
N ILE A 86 -2.94 7.24 -1.98
CA ILE A 86 -2.41 7.31 -0.61
C ILE A 86 -1.45 6.17 -0.34
N ASP A 87 -0.30 6.50 0.27
CA ASP A 87 0.65 5.52 0.76
C ASP A 87 0.09 4.79 1.99
N LEU A 88 0.31 3.48 2.06
CA LEU A 88 -0.14 2.65 3.19
C LEU A 88 0.52 3.08 4.51
N VAL A 89 1.69 3.69 4.47
CA VAL A 89 2.33 4.32 5.64
C VAL A 89 1.48 5.50 6.11
N CYS A 90 1.02 6.38 5.21
CA CYS A 90 0.15 7.50 5.55
C CYS A 90 -1.21 7.05 6.09
N VAL A 91 -1.76 5.92 5.60
CA VAL A 91 -2.96 5.30 6.22
C VAL A 91 -2.67 4.91 7.68
N LYS A 92 -1.52 4.29 7.97
CA LYS A 92 -1.14 3.93 9.34
C LYS A 92 -0.84 5.15 10.21
N ILE A 93 -0.25 6.21 9.66
CA ILE A 93 -0.08 7.51 10.34
C ILE A 93 -1.46 8.09 10.69
N PHE A 94 -2.38 8.16 9.73
CA PHE A 94 -3.76 8.61 9.96
C PHE A 94 -4.41 7.85 11.12
N LEU A 95 -4.31 6.51 11.13
CA LEU A 95 -4.87 5.69 12.20
C LEU A 95 -4.14 5.90 13.55
N ALA A 96 -2.82 6.09 13.54
CA ALA A 96 -2.06 6.41 14.76
C ALA A 96 -2.52 7.74 15.37
N PHE A 97 -2.79 8.76 14.56
CA PHE A 97 -3.38 10.03 15.01
C PHE A 97 -4.80 9.84 15.53
N VAL A 98 -5.63 9.03 14.86
CA VAL A 98 -7.00 8.73 15.31
C VAL A 98 -6.99 8.15 16.72
N VAL A 99 -6.09 7.22 17.01
CA VAL A 99 -5.99 6.64 18.37
C VAL A 99 -5.37 7.63 19.35
N LYS A 100 -4.25 8.27 18.98
CA LYS A 100 -3.50 9.17 19.87
C LYS A 100 -4.37 10.32 20.39
N PHE A 101 -5.23 10.88 19.54
CA PHE A 101 -6.07 12.03 19.86
C PHE A 101 -7.56 11.67 20.05
N ASP A 102 -7.85 10.38 20.26
CA ASP A 102 -9.21 9.84 20.48
C ASP A 102 -10.26 10.37 19.47
N MET A 103 -9.89 10.40 18.18
CA MET A 103 -10.72 11.04 17.17
C MET A 103 -11.94 10.20 16.80
N TYR A 104 -13.02 10.89 16.42
CA TYR A 104 -14.13 10.30 15.67
C TYR A 104 -13.70 10.09 14.23
N VAL A 105 -13.94 8.89 13.69
CA VAL A 105 -13.62 8.56 12.30
C VAL A 105 -14.86 7.99 11.59
N ARG A 106 -15.04 8.41 10.32
CA ARG A 106 -16.09 7.90 9.44
C ARG A 106 -15.51 7.53 8.07
N HIS A 107 -16.11 6.52 7.44
CA HIS A 107 -15.75 6.03 6.11
C HIS A 107 -16.79 6.47 5.09
N GLY A 108 -16.37 7.23 4.09
CA GLY A 108 -17.14 7.59 2.91
C GLY A 108 -16.78 6.73 1.68
N ASP A 109 -17.76 6.37 0.87
CA ASP A 109 -17.58 5.75 -0.46
C ASP A 109 -18.20 6.65 -1.53
N VAL A 110 -17.41 6.99 -2.56
CA VAL A 110 -17.84 7.80 -3.70
C VAL A 110 -18.40 6.87 -4.77
N PRO A 111 -19.73 6.88 -4.99
CA PRO A 111 -20.32 6.02 -6.00
C PRO A 111 -19.89 6.47 -7.40
N ALA A 112 -19.22 5.57 -8.12
CA ALA A 112 -18.78 5.80 -9.49
C ALA A 112 -17.89 7.05 -9.64
N ALA A 113 -16.92 7.21 -8.73
CA ALA A 113 -15.98 8.34 -8.65
C ALA A 113 -15.56 8.95 -9.99
N TYR A 114 -15.07 8.15 -10.95
CA TYR A 114 -14.62 8.69 -12.24
C TYR A 114 -15.71 9.40 -13.05
N LEU A 115 -16.97 8.97 -12.92
CA LEU A 115 -18.11 9.58 -13.61
C LEU A 115 -18.55 10.92 -12.98
N LYS A 116 -17.90 11.36 -11.90
CA LYS A 116 -18.16 12.65 -11.24
C LYS A 116 -17.16 13.72 -11.67
N ALA A 117 -16.31 13.43 -12.65
CA ALA A 117 -15.23 14.29 -13.08
C ALA A 117 -15.36 14.64 -14.57
N PRO A 118 -15.46 15.94 -14.90
CA PRO A 118 -15.64 16.36 -16.27
C PRO A 118 -14.41 16.00 -17.10
N LEU A 119 -14.64 15.60 -18.34
CA LEU A 119 -13.60 15.25 -19.29
C LEU A 119 -13.30 16.44 -20.19
N ASN A 120 -12.11 17.03 -20.04
CA ASN A 120 -11.71 18.17 -20.86
C ASN A 120 -11.40 17.79 -22.33
N GLU A 121 -10.99 16.55 -22.57
CA GLU A 121 -10.61 16.10 -23.90
C GLU A 121 -11.82 15.54 -24.65
N GLU A 122 -11.86 15.80 -25.95
CA GLU A 122 -12.89 15.25 -26.80
C GLU A 122 -12.65 13.75 -27.06
N VAL A 123 -13.46 12.90 -26.43
CA VAL A 123 -13.36 11.44 -26.57
C VAL A 123 -14.67 10.84 -27.06
N TYR A 124 -14.55 10.02 -28.12
CA TYR A 124 -15.66 9.25 -28.69
C TYR A 124 -15.52 7.77 -28.36
N VAL A 125 -16.60 7.13 -27.92
CA VAL A 125 -16.66 5.69 -27.61
C VAL A 125 -17.83 5.06 -28.34
N ARG A 126 -17.63 3.91 -28.97
CA ARG A 126 -18.73 3.15 -29.60
C ARG A 126 -19.72 2.70 -28.53
N GLN A 127 -20.98 2.56 -28.92
CA GLN A 127 -22.02 1.97 -28.06
C GLN A 127 -21.64 0.54 -27.63
N VAL A 128 -22.18 0.08 -26.50
CA VAL A 128 -21.93 -1.28 -26.02
C VAL A 128 -22.63 -2.28 -26.96
N ARG A 129 -21.86 -3.20 -27.51
CA ARG A 129 -22.36 -4.15 -28.51
C ARG A 129 -23.52 -5.01 -27.98
N GLY A 130 -24.67 -4.96 -28.66
CA GLY A 130 -25.92 -5.62 -28.27
C GLY A 130 -26.77 -4.85 -27.26
N PHE A 131 -26.43 -3.59 -26.98
CA PHE A 131 -27.18 -2.63 -26.17
C PHE A 131 -27.24 -1.26 -26.86
N GLU A 132 -27.07 -1.23 -28.19
CA GLU A 132 -27.21 -0.02 -29.00
C GLU A 132 -28.64 0.52 -28.90
N ARG A 133 -28.78 1.85 -28.94
CA ARG A 133 -30.11 2.48 -28.99
C ARG A 133 -30.75 2.15 -30.36
N PRO A 134 -31.96 1.54 -30.38
CA PRO A 134 -32.62 1.20 -31.64
C PRO A 134 -32.82 2.43 -32.54
N GLY A 135 -32.48 2.29 -33.83
CA GLY A 135 -32.56 3.37 -34.82
C GLY A 135 -31.41 4.40 -34.72
N SER A 136 -30.40 4.15 -33.91
CA SER A 136 -29.22 5.00 -33.73
C SER A 136 -27.95 4.18 -33.60
N GLU A 137 -27.91 2.99 -34.20
CA GLU A 137 -26.83 2.00 -34.05
C GLU A 137 -25.48 2.51 -34.58
N SER A 138 -25.50 3.44 -35.54
CA SER A 138 -24.30 4.06 -36.10
C SER A 138 -23.73 5.20 -35.26
N LEU A 139 -24.49 5.71 -34.28
CA LEU A 139 -24.05 6.82 -33.42
C LEU A 139 -23.03 6.36 -32.38
N VAL A 140 -22.26 7.30 -31.86
CA VAL A 140 -21.22 7.09 -30.85
C VAL A 140 -21.48 7.95 -29.62
N TRP A 141 -20.93 7.54 -28.48
CA TRP A 141 -20.92 8.32 -27.25
C TRP A 141 -19.80 9.36 -27.32
N LYS A 142 -20.15 10.64 -27.32
CA LYS A 142 -19.22 11.73 -26.98
C LYS A 142 -19.22 11.87 -25.46
N LEU A 143 -18.09 11.55 -24.83
CA LEU A 143 -17.99 11.58 -23.37
C LEU A 143 -17.96 13.03 -22.87
N LYS A 144 -18.76 13.29 -21.84
CA LYS A 144 -18.76 14.53 -21.05
C LYS A 144 -17.99 14.34 -19.74
N GLU A 145 -18.13 13.16 -19.13
CA GLU A 145 -17.47 12.77 -17.88
C GLU A 145 -16.44 11.67 -18.13
N ALA A 146 -15.49 11.51 -17.21
CA ALA A 146 -14.42 10.53 -17.35
C ALA A 146 -14.93 9.08 -17.18
N LEU A 147 -14.98 8.33 -18.29
CA LEU A 147 -15.38 6.92 -18.26
C LEU A 147 -14.25 6.00 -17.77
N TYR A 148 -14.60 4.92 -17.09
CA TYR A 148 -13.66 3.87 -16.68
C TYR A 148 -12.80 3.37 -17.87
N GLY A 149 -11.53 3.02 -17.61
CA GLY A 149 -10.63 2.47 -18.63
C GLY A 149 -9.96 3.53 -19.53
N LEU A 150 -10.39 4.80 -19.46
CA LEU A 150 -9.59 5.92 -19.94
C LEU A 150 -8.33 6.08 -19.07
N ARG A 151 -7.20 6.41 -19.70
CA ARG A 151 -5.92 6.55 -18.99
C ARG A 151 -5.88 7.79 -18.09
N GLN A 152 -6.67 8.81 -18.40
CA GLN A 152 -6.76 10.06 -17.65
C GLN A 152 -7.87 10.07 -16.58
N ALA A 153 -8.77 9.07 -16.55
CA ALA A 153 -9.96 9.15 -15.69
C ALA A 153 -9.64 9.31 -14.19
N GLY A 154 -8.61 8.61 -13.70
CA GLY A 154 -8.16 8.77 -12.32
C GLY A 154 -7.61 10.17 -12.04
N HIS A 155 -6.93 10.78 -13.03
CA HIS A 155 -6.37 12.12 -12.90
C HIS A 155 -7.46 13.18 -12.84
N GLU A 156 -8.44 13.12 -13.76
CA GLU A 156 -9.58 14.05 -13.77
C GLU A 156 -10.38 13.97 -12.47
N TRP A 157 -10.62 12.75 -11.96
CA TRP A 157 -11.27 12.55 -10.67
C TRP A 157 -10.49 13.14 -9.51
N ASN A 158 -9.20 12.81 -9.39
CA ASN A 158 -8.37 13.34 -8.32
C ASN A 158 -8.34 14.88 -8.37
N ARG A 159 -8.25 15.49 -9.55
CA ARG A 159 -8.28 16.96 -9.69
C ARG A 159 -9.59 17.56 -9.18
N GLU A 160 -10.73 16.95 -9.46
CA GLU A 160 -12.04 17.46 -9.04
C GLU A 160 -12.25 17.36 -7.52
N ILE A 161 -11.88 16.24 -6.91
CA ILE A 161 -11.98 16.08 -5.45
C ILE A 161 -10.93 16.90 -4.71
N ASP A 162 -9.70 16.98 -5.21
CA ASP A 162 -8.63 17.83 -4.65
C ASP A 162 -9.05 19.31 -4.62
N LYS A 163 -9.60 19.80 -5.74
CA LYS A 163 -10.13 21.16 -5.83
C LYS A 163 -11.21 21.39 -4.77
N PHE A 164 -12.16 20.46 -4.64
CA PHE A 164 -13.21 20.57 -3.63
C PHE A 164 -12.68 20.60 -2.20
N LEU A 165 -11.75 19.70 -1.85
CA LEU A 165 -11.16 19.65 -0.51
C LEU A 165 -10.39 20.94 -0.19
N LYS A 166 -9.67 21.49 -1.16
CA LYS A 166 -8.99 22.79 -1.04
C LYS A 166 -9.95 23.96 -0.87
N GLU A 167 -11.04 24.00 -1.63
CA GLU A 167 -12.10 25.00 -1.47
C GLU A 167 -12.79 24.90 -0.10
N TYR A 168 -12.88 23.70 0.48
CA TYR A 168 -13.36 23.50 1.86
C TYR A 168 -12.36 23.99 2.93
N GLY A 169 -11.10 24.24 2.55
CA GLY A 169 -10.03 24.72 3.42
C GLY A 169 -9.09 23.63 3.94
N LEU A 170 -9.12 22.43 3.34
CA LEU A 170 -8.12 21.39 3.60
C LEU A 170 -6.92 21.57 2.67
N GLN A 171 -5.74 21.16 3.12
CA GLN A 171 -4.55 21.10 2.28
C GLN A 171 -3.90 19.71 2.34
N PRO A 172 -3.34 19.21 1.23
CA PRO A 172 -2.59 17.98 1.24
C PRO A 172 -1.27 18.15 2.00
N THR A 173 -0.78 17.10 2.65
CA THR A 173 0.57 17.07 3.21
C THR A 173 1.61 17.10 2.10
N THR A 174 2.81 17.62 2.40
CA THR A 174 3.91 17.62 1.42
C THR A 174 4.45 16.21 1.15
N GLY A 175 4.33 15.31 2.14
CA GLY A 175 4.78 13.92 2.01
C GLY A 175 3.82 13.00 1.27
N ASP A 176 2.52 13.31 1.22
CA ASP A 176 1.51 12.55 0.48
C ASP A 176 0.31 13.43 0.06
N ALA A 177 0.10 13.52 -1.26
CA ALA A 177 -0.95 14.33 -1.87
C ALA A 177 -2.39 13.84 -1.59
N CYS A 178 -2.55 12.65 -1.01
CA CYS A 178 -3.84 12.06 -0.67
C CYS A 178 -4.15 12.05 0.84
N LEU A 179 -3.22 12.53 1.67
CA LEU A 179 -3.45 12.81 3.08
C LEU A 179 -3.67 14.31 3.25
N TYR A 180 -4.89 14.72 3.54
CA TYR A 180 -5.24 16.12 3.74
C TYR A 180 -5.44 16.42 5.21
N TYR A 181 -5.15 17.65 5.58
CA TYR A 181 -5.41 18.16 6.91
C TYR A 181 -5.89 19.61 6.87
N LYS A 182 -6.62 19.99 7.92
CA LYS A 182 -6.95 21.37 8.26
C LYS A 182 -6.83 21.50 9.76
N ARG A 183 -6.08 22.51 10.20
CA ARG A 183 -5.89 22.82 11.61
C ARG A 183 -6.44 24.22 11.88
N ASP A 184 -7.33 24.30 12.85
CA ASP A 184 -7.92 25.55 13.32
C ASP A 184 -8.09 25.50 14.85
N SER A 185 -8.76 26.50 15.43
CA SER A 185 -9.03 26.54 16.87
C SER A 185 -9.85 25.35 17.38
N ASP A 186 -10.61 24.71 16.50
CA ASP A 186 -11.55 23.65 16.85
C ASP A 186 -10.88 22.27 16.83
N GLY A 187 -9.70 22.14 16.22
CA GLY A 187 -8.88 20.92 16.26
C GLY A 187 -8.19 20.60 14.94
N LEU A 188 -7.95 19.30 14.73
CA LEU A 188 -7.29 18.76 13.55
C LEU A 188 -8.29 17.91 12.77
N LEU A 189 -8.71 18.40 11.60
CA LEU A 189 -9.47 17.64 10.62
C LEU A 189 -8.50 16.89 9.72
N LEU A 190 -8.62 15.56 9.65
CA LEU A 190 -7.83 14.70 8.77
C LEU A 190 -8.73 14.04 7.72
N VAL A 191 -8.23 13.96 6.49
CA VAL A 191 -8.88 13.21 5.41
C VAL A 191 -7.85 12.32 4.71
N CYS A 192 -8.09 11.03 4.68
CA CYS A 192 -7.32 10.06 3.91
C CYS A 192 -8.13 9.64 2.69
N LEU A 193 -7.62 9.91 1.49
CA LEU A 193 -8.30 9.66 0.21
C LEU A 193 -7.63 8.51 -0.56
N TYR A 194 -8.39 7.45 -0.86
CA TYR A 194 -7.97 6.41 -1.80
C TYR A 194 -9.02 6.29 -2.91
N VAL A 195 -8.82 7.01 -4.01
CA VAL A 195 -9.73 6.99 -5.18
C VAL A 195 -11.19 7.22 -4.78
N ASP A 196 -12.01 6.16 -4.61
CA ASP A 196 -13.41 6.20 -4.21
C ASP A 196 -13.63 6.09 -2.68
N ASP A 197 -12.66 5.60 -1.92
CA ASP A 197 -12.74 5.49 -0.46
C ASP A 197 -12.17 6.74 0.24
N ILE A 198 -12.88 7.22 1.27
CA ILE A 198 -12.50 8.41 2.06
C ILE A 198 -12.60 8.07 3.55
N LEU A 199 -11.54 8.28 4.33
CA LEU A 199 -11.63 8.33 5.79
C LEU A 199 -11.57 9.78 6.24
N VAL A 200 -12.50 10.18 7.10
CA VAL A 200 -12.54 11.53 7.69
C VAL A 200 -12.44 11.38 9.20
N ALA A 201 -11.50 12.09 9.83
CA ALA A 201 -11.32 12.08 11.28
C ALA A 201 -11.18 13.47 11.89
N HIS A 202 -11.71 13.62 13.10
CA HIS A 202 -11.59 14.83 13.92
C HIS A 202 -11.90 14.50 15.39
N GLN A 203 -11.41 15.31 16.34
CA GLN A 203 -11.80 15.22 17.77
C GLN A 203 -13.30 15.46 18.02
N HIS A 204 -14.02 16.03 17.06
CA HIS A 204 -15.42 16.43 17.22
C HIS A 204 -16.23 15.83 16.09
N LYS A 205 -17.22 15.01 16.46
CA LYS A 205 -18.11 14.31 15.52
C LYS A 205 -18.79 15.25 14.51
N GLU A 206 -19.15 16.46 14.94
CA GLU A 206 -19.80 17.44 14.06
C GLU A 206 -18.94 17.86 12.88
N ALA A 207 -17.63 18.06 13.09
CA ALA A 207 -16.72 18.44 12.01
C ALA A 207 -16.64 17.34 10.94
N VAL A 208 -16.57 16.08 11.36
CA VAL A 208 -16.59 14.91 10.46
C VAL A 208 -17.88 14.86 9.64
N LEU A 209 -19.04 15.03 10.30
CA LEU A 209 -20.34 14.97 9.65
C LEU A 209 -20.59 16.16 8.71
N ARG A 210 -20.10 17.35 9.05
CA ARG A 210 -20.17 18.54 8.18
C ARG A 210 -19.43 18.31 6.86
N LEU A 211 -18.20 17.79 6.91
CA LEU A 211 -17.45 17.49 5.69
C LEU A 211 -18.13 16.38 4.88
N LEU A 212 -18.56 15.28 5.51
CA LEU A 212 -19.25 14.20 4.81
C LEU A 212 -20.56 14.67 4.16
N THR A 213 -21.30 15.57 4.81
CA THR A 213 -22.51 16.16 4.22
C THR A 213 -22.17 17.01 3.00
N ALA A 214 -21.11 17.84 3.07
CA ALA A 214 -20.66 18.63 1.93
C ALA A 214 -20.20 17.74 0.76
N LEU A 215 -19.45 16.67 1.04
CA LEU A 215 -19.06 15.66 0.06
C LEU A 215 -20.28 14.93 -0.52
N SER A 216 -21.29 14.63 0.29
CA SER A 216 -22.51 13.97 -0.16
C SER A 216 -23.35 14.86 -1.08
N ILE A 217 -23.45 16.17 -0.78
CA ILE A 217 -24.13 17.14 -1.64
C ILE A 217 -23.45 17.22 -3.02
N LYS A 218 -22.12 17.29 -3.07
CA LYS A 218 -21.40 17.45 -4.34
C LYS A 218 -21.24 16.15 -5.12
N PHE A 219 -20.84 15.07 -4.46
CA PHE A 219 -20.41 13.82 -5.11
C PHE A 219 -21.27 12.61 -4.76
N GLN A 220 -22.36 12.78 -4.00
CA GLN A 220 -23.24 11.70 -3.55
C GLN A 220 -22.50 10.64 -2.72
N VAL A 221 -21.47 11.06 -1.97
CA VAL A 221 -20.73 10.20 -1.04
C VAL A 221 -21.68 9.53 -0.06
N LYS A 222 -21.49 8.23 0.12
CA LYS A 222 -22.21 7.41 1.07
C LYS A 222 -21.42 7.32 2.37
N ASP A 223 -22.02 7.69 3.49
CA ASP A 223 -21.47 7.43 4.81
C ASP A 223 -21.68 5.94 5.17
N LEU A 224 -20.57 5.19 5.24
CA LEU A 224 -20.53 3.78 5.62
C LEU A 224 -20.40 3.58 7.14
N GLY A 225 -20.35 4.67 7.91
CA GLY A 225 -20.24 4.64 9.36
C GLY A 225 -18.80 4.52 9.84
N VAL A 226 -18.63 3.87 10.99
CA VAL A 226 -17.29 3.63 11.56
C VAL A 226 -16.54 2.64 10.67
N PRO A 227 -15.29 2.93 10.27
CA PRO A 227 -14.52 2.05 9.40
C PRO A 227 -14.29 0.68 10.06
N THR A 228 -14.85 -0.37 9.45
CA THR A 228 -14.56 -1.78 9.81
C THR A 228 -13.55 -2.41 8.86
N GLN A 229 -13.35 -1.80 7.69
CA GLN A 229 -12.41 -2.24 6.67
C GLN A 229 -11.94 -1.04 5.84
N PHE A 230 -10.67 -1.06 5.42
CA PHE A 230 -10.11 -0.09 4.48
C PHE A 230 -8.99 -0.75 3.69
N LEU A 231 -9.01 -0.64 2.36
CA LEU A 231 -8.00 -1.24 1.46
C LEU A 231 -7.74 -2.73 1.74
N GLY A 232 -8.79 -3.52 1.92
CA GLY A 232 -8.66 -4.96 2.19
C GLY A 232 -8.01 -5.30 3.55
N THR A 233 -7.98 -4.34 4.48
CA THR A 233 -7.54 -4.52 5.86
C THR A 233 -8.72 -4.31 6.79
N LYS A 234 -9.01 -5.28 7.64
CA LYS A 234 -10.02 -5.15 8.69
C LYS A 234 -9.46 -4.26 9.79
N ILE A 235 -10.26 -3.29 10.22
CA ILE A 235 -9.95 -2.32 11.27
C ILE A 235 -10.86 -2.61 12.46
N GLN A 236 -10.29 -2.74 13.64
CA GLN A 236 -11.04 -2.92 14.88
C GLN A 236 -10.46 -2.02 15.97
N ARG A 237 -11.27 -1.10 16.50
CA ARG A 237 -10.90 -0.30 17.66
C ARG A 237 -11.00 -1.15 18.93
N THR A 238 -9.98 -1.09 19.77
CA THR A 238 -9.90 -1.73 21.09
C THR A 238 -9.81 -0.65 22.17
N GLU A 239 -9.76 -1.04 23.45
CA GLU A 239 -9.50 -0.12 24.54
C GLU A 239 -8.08 0.47 24.49
N SER A 240 -7.10 -0.31 24.01
CA SER A 240 -5.69 0.09 23.88
C SER A 240 -5.37 0.83 22.59
N GLY A 241 -6.16 0.66 21.53
CA GLY A 241 -5.93 1.34 20.26
C GLY A 241 -6.69 0.76 19.07
N ILE A 242 -5.99 0.44 17.98
CA ILE A 242 -6.58 -0.16 16.77
C ILE A 242 -5.81 -1.41 16.36
N GLU A 243 -6.53 -2.50 16.11
CA GLU A 243 -6.00 -3.71 15.49
C GLU A 243 -6.28 -3.74 13.98
N LEU A 244 -5.25 -4.07 13.20
CA LEU A 244 -5.32 -4.28 11.76
C LEU A 244 -5.14 -5.77 11.43
N SER A 245 -6.08 -6.33 10.64
CA SER A 245 -6.06 -7.74 10.25
C SER A 245 -6.29 -7.94 8.76
N GLN A 246 -5.62 -8.94 8.19
CA GLN A 246 -5.82 -9.39 6.81
C GLN A 246 -6.16 -10.89 6.73
N THR A 247 -6.83 -11.44 7.74
CA THR A 247 -7.17 -12.88 7.80
C THR A 247 -7.90 -13.38 6.54
N THR A 248 -8.92 -12.66 6.07
CA THR A 248 -9.68 -13.03 4.87
C THR A 248 -8.78 -13.06 3.62
N TYR A 249 -7.86 -12.11 3.50
CA TYR A 249 -6.89 -12.08 2.40
C TYR A 249 -5.89 -13.23 2.47
N VAL A 250 -5.41 -13.58 3.68
CA VAL A 250 -4.56 -14.76 3.89
C VAL A 250 -5.29 -16.04 3.47
N GLU A 251 -6.57 -16.20 3.84
CA GLU A 251 -7.38 -17.37 3.44
C GLU A 251 -7.59 -17.43 1.92
N GLU A 252 -7.84 -16.29 1.28
CA GLU A 252 -7.93 -16.20 -0.18
C GLU A 252 -6.62 -16.64 -0.87
N ILE A 253 -5.47 -16.15 -0.38
CA ILE A 253 -4.15 -16.55 -0.90
C ILE A 253 -3.94 -18.05 -0.74
N LEU A 254 -4.22 -18.60 0.44
CA LEU A 254 -4.03 -20.03 0.73
C LEU A 254 -4.91 -20.89 -0.18
N HIS A 255 -6.15 -20.51 -0.41
CA HIS A 255 -7.04 -21.18 -1.35
C HIS A 255 -6.51 -21.07 -2.79
N ARG A 256 -6.14 -19.86 -3.23
CA ARG A 256 -5.63 -19.58 -4.59
C ARG A 256 -4.41 -20.42 -4.97
N PHE A 257 -3.51 -20.68 -4.03
CA PHE A 257 -2.29 -21.45 -4.26
C PHE A 257 -2.36 -22.90 -3.77
N ALA A 258 -3.56 -23.41 -3.45
CA ALA A 258 -3.80 -24.78 -2.99
C ALA A 258 -2.95 -25.18 -1.76
N MET A 259 -2.87 -24.28 -0.77
CA MET A 259 -2.10 -24.43 0.47
C MET A 259 -2.98 -24.64 1.70
N SER A 260 -4.19 -25.17 1.52
CA SER A 260 -5.12 -25.53 2.60
C SER A 260 -5.74 -26.91 2.31
N PRO A 261 -5.55 -27.93 3.16
CA PRO A 261 -4.72 -27.97 4.37
C PRO A 261 -3.22 -28.05 4.05
N THR A 262 -2.36 -27.68 5.00
CA THR A 262 -0.91 -27.71 4.78
C THR A 262 -0.11 -28.03 6.05
N ARG A 263 1.11 -28.54 5.88
CA ARG A 263 2.00 -28.90 7.01
C ARG A 263 2.36 -27.66 7.83
N ARG A 264 2.55 -27.85 9.14
CA ARG A 264 2.96 -26.77 10.05
C ARG A 264 4.34 -26.22 9.72
N ALA A 265 4.45 -24.89 9.74
CA ALA A 265 5.71 -24.15 9.75
C ALA A 265 5.59 -23.03 10.80
N ASP A 266 6.53 -22.99 11.73
CA ASP A 266 6.52 -22.03 12.85
C ASP A 266 7.32 -20.75 12.54
N THR A 267 8.01 -20.70 11.40
CA THR A 267 8.84 -19.59 10.94
C THR A 267 8.52 -19.26 9.48
N PRO A 268 8.63 -18.00 9.04
CA PRO A 268 8.39 -17.63 7.64
C PRO A 268 9.47 -18.18 6.68
N MET A 269 10.68 -18.38 7.18
CA MET A 269 11.79 -19.00 6.47
C MET A 269 12.63 -19.78 7.47
N VAL A 270 13.16 -20.93 7.07
CA VAL A 270 14.03 -21.75 7.94
C VAL A 270 15.30 -20.94 8.24
N PRO A 271 15.75 -20.85 9.51
CA PRO A 271 16.98 -20.14 9.85
C PRO A 271 18.17 -20.60 9.01
N ASN A 272 19.01 -19.65 8.62
CA ASN A 272 20.18 -19.87 7.75
C ASN A 272 19.84 -20.39 6.32
N THR A 273 18.59 -20.32 5.88
CA THR A 273 18.26 -20.60 4.47
C THR A 273 18.90 -19.55 3.57
N ARG A 274 19.64 -20.01 2.57
CA ARG A 274 20.20 -19.16 1.51
C ARG A 274 19.62 -19.60 0.17
N LEU A 275 18.92 -18.69 -0.50
CA LEU A 275 18.36 -18.94 -1.82
C LEU A 275 19.41 -18.53 -2.85
N GLU A 276 20.03 -19.53 -3.46
CA GLU A 276 21.25 -19.36 -4.23
C GLU A 276 21.02 -19.55 -5.75
N PHE A 277 21.94 -19.00 -6.55
CA PHE A 277 22.09 -19.27 -7.98
C PHE A 277 23.45 -19.94 -8.25
N LEU A 278 23.87 -20.91 -7.43
CA LEU A 278 25.18 -21.53 -7.59
C LEU A 278 25.26 -22.40 -8.85
N ASP A 279 24.15 -23.00 -9.28
CA ASP A 279 24.10 -23.93 -10.42
C ASP A 279 23.13 -23.46 -11.50
N GLU A 280 23.43 -23.74 -12.77
CA GLU A 280 22.50 -23.60 -13.89
C GLU A 280 21.30 -24.54 -13.73
N PRO A 281 20.05 -24.11 -14.04
CA PRO A 281 18.88 -24.97 -13.92
C PRO A 281 18.92 -26.06 -14.99
N SER A 282 18.50 -27.27 -14.62
CA SER A 282 18.25 -28.30 -15.62
C SER A 282 17.10 -27.87 -16.54
N ALA A 283 17.08 -28.36 -17.78
CA ALA A 283 15.99 -28.07 -18.73
C ALA A 283 14.61 -28.48 -18.16
N GLN A 284 14.57 -29.55 -17.36
CA GLN A 284 13.37 -29.99 -16.66
C GLN A 284 12.93 -28.97 -15.60
N GLU A 285 13.85 -28.43 -14.80
CA GLU A 285 13.50 -27.43 -13.78
C GLU A 285 12.96 -26.15 -14.44
N VAL A 286 13.55 -25.70 -15.55
CA VAL A 286 13.05 -24.53 -16.30
C VAL A 286 11.61 -24.75 -16.77
N GLU A 287 11.31 -25.93 -17.31
CA GLU A 287 9.99 -26.28 -17.81
C GLU A 287 8.96 -26.47 -16.68
N GLU A 288 9.36 -26.96 -15.51
CA GLU A 288 8.49 -27.00 -14.33
C GLU A 288 8.20 -25.60 -13.78
N MET A 289 9.23 -24.75 -13.72
CA MET A 289 9.14 -23.40 -13.15
C MET A 289 8.42 -22.41 -14.07
N SER A 290 8.35 -22.66 -15.38
CA SER A 290 7.56 -21.87 -16.31
C SER A 290 6.06 -21.96 -16.05
N LYS A 291 5.60 -23.05 -15.42
CA LYS A 291 4.19 -23.34 -15.13
C LYS A 291 3.71 -22.83 -13.78
N VAL A 292 4.61 -22.46 -12.87
CA VAL A 292 4.22 -22.02 -11.52
C VAL A 292 3.97 -20.50 -11.47
N PRO A 293 2.93 -20.06 -10.74
CA PRO A 293 2.60 -18.64 -10.64
C PRO A 293 3.49 -17.89 -9.62
N TYR A 294 4.82 -18.01 -9.74
CA TYR A 294 5.78 -17.50 -8.75
C TYR A 294 5.65 -15.98 -8.50
N ARG A 295 5.59 -15.19 -9.57
CA ARG A 295 5.43 -13.72 -9.43
C ARG A 295 4.13 -13.34 -8.74
N GLN A 296 3.06 -14.12 -8.97
CA GLN A 296 1.77 -13.86 -8.35
C GLN A 296 1.82 -14.14 -6.84
N VAL A 297 2.43 -15.24 -6.40
CA VAL A 297 2.56 -15.54 -4.96
C VAL A 297 3.40 -14.48 -4.26
N VAL A 298 4.54 -14.09 -4.85
CA VAL A 298 5.43 -13.07 -4.24
C VAL A 298 4.73 -11.73 -4.16
N GLY A 299 3.98 -11.34 -5.21
CA GLY A 299 3.17 -10.11 -5.19
C GLY A 299 2.11 -10.10 -4.09
N CYS A 300 1.42 -11.22 -3.88
CA CYS A 300 0.42 -11.34 -2.81
C CYS A 300 1.07 -11.27 -1.41
N LEU A 301 2.19 -11.96 -1.22
CA LEU A 301 2.94 -11.95 0.03
C LEU A 301 3.52 -10.55 0.34
N LEU A 302 4.01 -9.84 -0.69
CA LEU A 302 4.55 -8.50 -0.56
C LEU A 302 3.49 -7.50 -0.05
N TYR A 303 2.24 -7.66 -0.47
CA TYR A 303 1.13 -6.86 0.07
C TYR A 303 0.95 -7.09 1.57
N LEU A 304 0.85 -8.35 2.02
CA LEU A 304 0.78 -8.69 3.45
C LEU A 304 1.94 -8.08 4.24
N ALA A 305 3.17 -8.22 3.73
CA ALA A 305 4.36 -7.71 4.39
C ALA A 305 4.30 -6.20 4.61
N ARG A 306 3.80 -5.42 3.65
CA ARG A 306 3.75 -3.96 3.74
C ARG A 306 2.64 -3.43 4.64
N VAL A 307 1.53 -4.16 4.73
CA VAL A 307 0.32 -3.67 5.40
C VAL A 307 0.30 -4.10 6.88
N THR A 308 0.33 -5.41 7.18
CA THR A 308 0.14 -5.91 8.55
C THR A 308 1.15 -6.96 9.02
N ARG A 309 2.09 -7.41 8.19
CA ARG A 309 2.98 -8.55 8.48
C ARG A 309 4.47 -8.23 8.39
N PRO A 310 5.02 -7.39 9.30
CA PRO A 310 6.44 -7.05 9.32
C PRO A 310 7.35 -8.29 9.40
N ASP A 311 6.88 -9.35 10.06
CA ASP A 311 7.56 -10.64 10.19
C ASP A 311 7.83 -11.38 8.88
N LEU A 312 7.19 -11.00 7.78
CA LEU A 312 7.43 -11.61 6.47
C LEU A 312 8.47 -10.86 5.63
N SER A 313 8.86 -9.65 6.05
CA SER A 313 9.61 -8.68 5.21
C SER A 313 10.93 -9.24 4.71
N PHE A 314 11.73 -9.83 5.60
CA PHE A 314 13.00 -10.45 5.23
C PHE A 314 12.80 -11.61 4.24
N SER A 315 11.90 -12.55 4.56
CA SER A 315 11.65 -13.72 3.72
C SER A 315 11.16 -13.35 2.33
N ILE A 316 10.29 -12.35 2.22
CA ILE A 316 9.79 -11.87 0.93
C ILE A 316 10.86 -11.10 0.17
N ASN A 317 11.73 -10.33 0.85
CA ASN A 317 12.87 -9.70 0.20
C ASN A 317 13.77 -10.75 -0.50
N GLN A 318 14.06 -11.86 0.18
CA GLN A 318 14.82 -12.97 -0.40
C GLN A 318 14.08 -13.57 -1.62
N LEU A 319 12.77 -13.86 -1.49
CA LEU A 319 11.96 -14.43 -2.58
C LEU A 319 11.85 -13.51 -3.80
N ALA A 320 11.73 -12.20 -3.60
CA ALA A 320 11.55 -11.22 -4.67
C ALA A 320 12.74 -11.18 -5.64
N ARG A 321 13.95 -11.52 -5.18
CA ARG A 321 15.17 -11.60 -6.01
C ARG A 321 15.06 -12.64 -7.13
N HIS A 322 14.23 -13.67 -6.93
CA HIS A 322 14.03 -14.75 -7.88
C HIS A 322 12.83 -14.53 -8.82
N CYS A 323 12.16 -13.36 -8.78
CA CYS A 323 10.97 -13.13 -9.62
C CYS A 323 11.27 -13.13 -11.13
N SER A 324 12.48 -12.75 -11.55
CA SER A 324 12.87 -12.76 -12.97
C SER A 324 13.06 -14.18 -13.50
N LYS A 325 13.79 -15.00 -12.75
CA LYS A 325 14.13 -16.41 -13.05
C LYS A 325 13.92 -17.27 -11.79
N PRO A 326 12.68 -17.71 -11.50
CA PRO A 326 12.39 -18.44 -10.28
C PRO A 326 12.96 -19.86 -10.34
N ARG A 327 13.54 -20.32 -9.23
CA ARG A 327 14.08 -21.67 -9.05
C ARG A 327 13.18 -22.51 -8.16
N LYS A 328 13.32 -23.84 -8.24
CA LYS A 328 12.57 -24.78 -7.41
C LYS A 328 12.72 -24.50 -5.92
N ALA A 329 13.95 -24.24 -5.46
CA ALA A 329 14.24 -23.89 -4.08
C ALA A 329 13.48 -22.63 -3.62
N ALA A 330 13.41 -21.60 -4.46
CA ALA A 330 12.66 -20.37 -4.16
C ALA A 330 11.15 -20.64 -4.11
N TRP A 331 10.62 -21.49 -4.98
CA TRP A 331 9.22 -21.90 -4.92
C TRP A 331 8.89 -22.71 -3.66
N ASP A 332 9.77 -23.61 -3.25
CA ASP A 332 9.60 -24.39 -2.03
C ASP A 332 9.67 -23.50 -0.78
N ALA A 333 10.53 -22.47 -0.78
CA ALA A 333 10.55 -21.43 0.25
C ALA A 333 9.28 -20.57 0.24
N ALA A 334 8.73 -20.20 -0.92
CA ALA A 334 7.45 -19.49 -1.00
C ALA A 334 6.30 -20.33 -0.41
N LYS A 335 6.27 -21.64 -0.69
CA LYS A 335 5.32 -22.57 -0.05
C LYS A 335 5.58 -22.72 1.45
N HIS A 336 6.80 -22.57 1.94
CA HIS A 336 7.10 -22.52 3.37
C HIS A 336 6.46 -21.28 4.03
N VAL A 337 6.57 -20.10 3.41
CA VAL A 337 5.89 -18.88 3.89
C VAL A 337 4.37 -19.08 3.93
N LEU A 338 3.78 -19.70 2.90
CA LEU A 338 2.33 -19.99 2.89
C LEU A 338 1.93 -20.96 4.01
N ARG A 339 2.75 -21.97 4.33
CA ARG A 339 2.54 -22.84 5.50
C ARG A 339 2.55 -22.07 6.80
N TYR A 340 3.48 -21.14 6.95
CA TYR A 340 3.56 -20.27 8.12
C TYR A 340 2.34 -19.34 8.23
N LEU A 341 1.88 -18.78 7.11
CA LEU A 341 0.67 -17.97 7.04
C LEU A 341 -0.58 -18.75 7.45
N HIS A 342 -0.72 -20.01 7.04
CA HIS A 342 -1.85 -20.86 7.43
C HIS A 342 -2.02 -20.93 8.97
N HIS A 343 -0.91 -21.04 9.70
CA HIS A 343 -0.91 -21.15 11.16
C HIS A 343 -0.97 -19.79 11.86
N THR A 344 -0.59 -18.72 11.18
CA THR A 344 -0.56 -17.34 11.72
C THR A 344 -1.60 -16.42 11.08
N LYS A 345 -2.63 -16.97 10.41
CA LYS A 345 -3.61 -16.20 9.63
C LYS A 345 -4.43 -15.21 10.46
N ARG A 346 -4.52 -15.44 11.78
CA ARG A 346 -5.21 -14.58 12.75
C ARG A 346 -4.35 -13.47 13.34
N ALA A 347 -3.06 -13.41 12.99
CA ALA A 347 -2.16 -12.38 13.48
C ALA A 347 -2.68 -10.98 13.11
N ARG A 348 -2.54 -10.03 14.03
CA ARG A 348 -3.03 -8.64 13.88
C ARG A 348 -1.94 -7.67 14.27
N LEU A 349 -1.85 -6.56 13.53
CA LEU A 349 -0.95 -5.47 13.86
C LEU A 349 -1.67 -4.50 14.79
N GLU A 350 -1.14 -4.27 15.98
CA GLU A 350 -1.69 -3.34 16.97
C GLU A 350 -1.05 -1.96 16.82
N LEU A 351 -1.89 -0.94 16.67
CA LEU A 351 -1.55 0.47 16.74
C LEU A 351 -2.01 1.00 18.09
N SER A 352 -1.11 0.95 19.07
CA SER A 352 -1.36 1.42 20.44
C SER A 352 -0.35 2.52 20.78
N PRO A 353 -0.81 3.78 20.96
CA PRO A 353 0.08 4.87 21.30
C PRO A 353 0.67 4.71 22.70
N ALA A 354 2.01 4.69 22.78
CA ALA A 354 2.77 4.56 24.03
C ALA A 354 3.89 5.61 24.17
N GLU A 355 4.16 6.37 23.10
CA GLU A 355 5.24 7.36 23.04
C GLU A 355 4.69 8.71 22.52
N GLU A 356 5.49 9.77 22.61
CA GLU A 356 5.16 11.10 22.06
C GLU A 356 5.88 11.42 20.75
N SER A 357 6.93 10.67 20.42
CA SER A 357 7.82 10.97 19.29
C SER A 357 7.70 9.95 18.15
N VAL A 358 8.34 10.30 17.03
CA VAL A 358 8.71 9.34 16.01
C VAL A 358 9.95 8.57 16.50
N SER A 359 9.97 7.25 16.34
CA SER A 359 11.14 6.43 16.66
C SER A 359 11.51 5.53 15.48
N LEU A 360 12.82 5.35 15.28
CA LEU A 360 13.41 4.59 14.19
C LEU A 360 14.39 3.58 14.79
N ALA A 361 14.17 2.29 14.57
CA ALA A 361 15.16 1.26 14.84
C ALA A 361 15.80 0.78 13.54
N THR A 362 17.12 0.57 13.54
CA THR A 362 17.86 0.03 12.37
C THR A 362 18.76 -1.12 12.77
N ASP A 363 19.00 -2.03 11.84
CA ASP A 363 19.92 -3.17 11.97
C ASP A 363 20.52 -3.50 10.60
N ALA A 364 21.67 -4.20 10.57
CA ALA A 364 22.24 -4.73 9.34
C ALA A 364 22.80 -6.16 9.50
N ASP A 365 22.43 -7.05 8.59
CA ASP A 365 23.08 -8.36 8.45
C ASP A 365 24.21 -8.29 7.41
N TRP A 366 25.45 -8.23 7.90
CA TRP A 366 26.64 -7.97 7.09
C TRP A 366 27.00 -9.13 6.17
N ALA A 367 27.17 -8.82 4.88
CA ALA A 367 27.56 -9.77 3.84
C ALA A 367 26.69 -11.05 3.81
N ASN A 368 25.39 -10.87 4.09
CA ASN A 368 24.37 -11.91 4.09
C ASN A 368 24.23 -12.59 2.72
N ASP A 369 24.28 -11.81 1.63
CA ASP A 369 24.22 -12.37 0.27
C ASP A 369 25.57 -12.97 -0.10
N ILE A 370 25.65 -14.28 -0.33
CA ILE A 370 26.92 -14.93 -0.69
C ILE A 370 27.37 -14.51 -2.09
N SER A 371 26.44 -14.28 -3.02
CA SER A 371 26.75 -14.12 -4.44
C SER A 371 27.50 -12.82 -4.73
N ASP A 372 27.08 -11.72 -4.11
CA ASP A 372 27.71 -10.41 -4.28
C ASP A 372 28.23 -9.79 -2.99
N ARG A 373 28.15 -10.52 -1.86
CA ARG A 373 28.65 -10.11 -0.53
C ARG A 373 28.00 -8.83 -0.01
N LYS A 374 26.83 -8.46 -0.53
CA LYS A 374 26.07 -7.30 -0.04
C LYS A 374 25.26 -7.66 1.22
N SER A 375 25.16 -6.68 2.10
CA SER A 375 24.45 -6.79 3.38
C SER A 375 22.95 -6.52 3.21
N ILE A 376 22.15 -6.91 4.21
CA ILE A 376 20.73 -6.56 4.30
C ILE A 376 20.55 -5.50 5.38
N SER A 377 19.95 -4.37 5.05
CA SER A 377 19.50 -3.36 6.01
C SER A 377 18.06 -3.63 6.42
N GLY A 378 17.78 -3.44 7.71
CA GLY A 378 16.45 -3.43 8.28
C GLY A 378 16.18 -2.06 8.90
N PHE A 379 14.95 -1.56 8.75
CA PHE A 379 14.49 -0.39 9.48
C PHE A 379 13.05 -0.57 9.95
N PHE A 380 12.71 -0.01 11.10
CA PHE A 380 11.37 -0.05 11.68
C PHE A 380 11.02 1.31 12.27
N VAL A 381 9.96 1.95 11.79
CA VAL A 381 9.54 3.30 12.19
C VAL A 381 8.20 3.24 12.92
N ARG A 382 8.15 3.95 14.04
CA ARG A 382 6.93 4.17 14.82
C ARG A 382 6.57 5.64 14.90
N VAL A 383 5.28 5.90 15.03
CA VAL A 383 4.72 7.22 15.35
C VAL A 383 3.89 7.04 16.62
N PHE A 384 4.24 7.75 17.69
CA PHE A 384 3.63 7.59 19.01
C PHE A 384 3.75 6.16 19.57
N GLY A 385 4.74 5.37 19.15
CA GLY A 385 4.85 3.94 19.50
C GLY A 385 4.09 2.99 18.57
N CYS A 386 3.18 3.50 17.72
CA CYS A 386 2.45 2.71 16.73
C CYS A 386 3.35 2.33 15.54
N PRO A 387 3.41 1.07 15.10
CA PRO A 387 4.20 0.65 13.95
C PRO A 387 3.59 1.15 12.62
N VAL A 388 4.24 2.10 11.96
CA VAL A 388 3.72 2.71 10.71
C VAL A 388 4.51 2.30 9.47
N HIS A 389 5.81 2.01 9.59
CA HIS A 389 6.64 1.70 8.43
C HIS A 389 7.79 0.75 8.79
N TRP A 390 8.17 -0.10 7.85
CA TRP A 390 9.29 -1.02 8.02
C TRP A 390 9.77 -1.53 6.67
N GLY A 391 11.02 -2.00 6.62
CA GLY A 391 11.59 -2.53 5.39
C GLY A 391 12.79 -3.44 5.62
N SER A 392 12.93 -4.39 4.69
CA SER A 392 14.12 -5.22 4.50
C SER A 392 14.69 -4.90 3.14
N LEU A 393 15.92 -4.40 3.07
CA LEU A 393 16.54 -3.88 1.86
C LEU A 393 17.91 -4.52 1.65
N LYS A 394 18.20 -4.93 0.40
CA LYS A 394 19.56 -5.31 0.03
C LYS A 394 20.36 -4.03 -0.21
N GLN A 395 21.47 -3.85 0.50
CA GLN A 395 22.33 -2.69 0.33
C GLN A 395 22.83 -2.60 -1.12
N SER A 396 22.97 -1.38 -1.64
CA SER A 396 23.48 -1.19 -3.01
C SER A 396 24.99 -1.38 -3.12
N VAL A 397 25.72 -1.23 -2.01
CA VAL A 397 27.18 -1.28 -1.90
C VAL A 397 27.64 -2.48 -1.06
N VAL A 398 28.84 -3.00 -1.38
CA VAL A 398 29.52 -3.99 -0.54
C VAL A 398 30.25 -3.24 0.56
N THR A 399 30.00 -3.62 1.81
CA THR A 399 30.61 -2.99 2.99
C THR A 399 31.74 -3.87 3.55
N LEU A 400 32.83 -3.24 4.00
CA LEU A 400 34.04 -3.94 4.44
C LEU A 400 34.03 -4.32 5.94
N SER A 401 33.01 -3.89 6.69
CA SER A 401 32.84 -4.23 8.10
C SER A 401 31.37 -4.18 8.49
N SER A 402 31.00 -4.92 9.55
CA SER A 402 29.65 -4.85 10.12
C SER A 402 29.28 -3.42 10.52
N THR A 403 30.21 -2.67 11.13
CA THR A 403 29.97 -1.27 11.49
C THR A 403 29.65 -0.38 10.28
N THR A 404 30.25 -0.65 9.12
CA THR A 404 29.94 0.07 7.88
C THR A 404 28.55 -0.32 7.36
N ALA A 405 28.15 -1.59 7.49
CA ALA A 405 26.82 -2.08 7.12
C ALA A 405 25.73 -1.43 7.99
N GLU A 406 25.93 -1.40 9.31
CA GLU A 406 25.03 -0.74 10.27
C GLU A 406 24.85 0.74 9.93
N PHE A 407 25.93 1.39 9.55
CA PHE A 407 25.87 2.80 9.17
C PHE A 407 25.03 3.02 7.89
N VAL A 408 25.16 2.14 6.89
CA VAL A 408 24.32 2.20 5.69
C VAL A 408 22.85 1.98 6.05
N ALA A 409 22.53 1.03 6.92
CA ALA A 409 21.17 0.80 7.41
C ALA A 409 20.64 2.02 8.19
N ALA A 410 21.47 2.64 9.03
CA ALA A 410 21.13 3.86 9.76
C ALA A 410 20.78 5.02 8.82
N CYS A 411 21.55 5.19 7.73
CA CYS A 411 21.28 6.19 6.71
C CYS A 411 20.00 5.90 5.91
N GLU A 412 19.74 4.63 5.57
CA GLU A 412 18.53 4.21 4.88
C GLU A 412 17.28 4.45 5.73
N GLY A 413 17.33 4.08 7.02
CA GLY A 413 16.27 4.35 7.97
C GLY A 413 16.03 5.85 8.22
N LEU A 414 17.10 6.64 8.34
CA LEU A 414 17.04 8.10 8.53
C LEU A 414 16.20 8.78 7.44
N MET A 415 16.41 8.46 6.17
CA MET A 415 15.62 9.02 5.07
C MET A 415 14.11 8.70 5.19
N GLN A 416 13.78 7.49 5.65
CA GLN A 416 12.38 7.09 5.85
C GLN A 416 11.76 7.83 7.04
N ALA A 417 12.50 7.95 8.13
CA ALA A 417 12.06 8.66 9.33
C ALA A 417 11.93 10.16 9.09
N GLU A 418 12.81 10.79 8.30
CA GLU A 418 12.68 12.22 7.93
C GLU A 418 11.40 12.49 7.13
N TRP A 419 11.07 11.65 6.14
CA TRP A 419 9.82 11.80 5.39
C TRP A 419 8.59 11.63 6.28
N ILE A 420 8.59 10.63 7.17
CA ILE A 420 7.49 10.44 8.13
C ILE A 420 7.42 11.62 9.11
N SER A 421 8.56 12.10 9.59
CA SER A 421 8.65 13.24 10.52
C SER A 421 8.15 14.54 9.89
N LEU A 422 8.38 14.74 8.59
CA LEU A 422 7.82 15.86 7.82
C LEU A 422 6.28 15.80 7.84
N VAL A 423 5.70 14.66 7.48
CA VAL A 423 4.23 14.46 7.49
C VAL A 423 3.68 14.66 8.89
N VAL A 424 4.26 14.01 9.91
CA VAL A 424 3.82 14.10 11.30
C VAL A 424 3.93 15.53 11.82
N GLY A 425 5.01 16.24 11.50
CA GLY A 425 5.22 17.65 11.86
C GLY A 425 4.13 18.56 11.29
N GLU A 426 3.85 18.46 9.99
CA GLU A 426 2.74 19.20 9.35
C GLU A 426 1.39 18.94 10.04
N LEU A 427 1.12 17.67 10.35
CA LEU A 427 -0.12 17.31 11.03
C LEU A 427 -0.17 17.84 12.47
N LEU A 428 0.94 17.92 13.18
CA LEU A 428 1.04 18.45 14.55
C LEU A 428 1.05 19.99 14.60
N GLY A 429 1.56 20.64 13.55
CA GLY A 429 1.70 22.10 13.40
C GLY A 429 3.15 22.56 13.28
N ASP A 430 3.36 23.72 12.64
CA ASP A 430 4.66 24.23 12.17
C ASP A 430 5.71 24.49 13.27
N ASP A 431 5.32 24.56 14.55
CA ASP A 431 6.24 24.77 15.68
C ASP A 431 6.93 23.48 16.16
N LEU A 432 6.57 22.32 15.59
CA LEU A 432 7.04 21.00 16.03
C LEU A 432 7.69 20.26 14.86
N GLU A 433 8.97 20.53 14.58
CA GLU A 433 9.78 19.54 13.85
C GLU A 433 10.01 18.35 14.81
N PRO A 434 9.40 17.17 14.59
CA PRO A 434 9.53 16.09 15.55
C PRO A 434 10.96 15.55 15.48
N VAL A 435 11.74 15.79 16.52
CA VAL A 435 13.03 15.14 16.70
C VAL A 435 12.76 13.66 16.93
N PHE A 436 13.24 12.82 16.02
CA PHE A 436 13.02 11.38 16.15
C PHE A 436 14.19 10.69 16.84
N VAL A 437 13.89 9.59 17.52
CA VAL A 437 14.90 8.78 18.21
C VAL A 437 15.37 7.67 17.26
N GLN A 438 16.64 7.71 16.87
CA GLN A 438 17.27 6.64 16.12
C GLN A 438 17.97 5.65 17.06
N GLN A 439 17.45 4.43 17.11
CA GLN A 439 17.93 3.31 17.89
C GLN A 439 18.82 2.41 17.04
N VAL A 440 20.03 2.16 17.52
CA VAL A 440 21.04 1.30 16.88
C VAL A 440 21.64 0.39 17.95
N ASP A 441 21.87 -0.88 17.63
CA ASP A 441 22.43 -1.86 18.59
C ASP A 441 23.95 -2.01 18.49
N ASN A 442 24.59 -1.26 17.59
CA ASN A 442 26.03 -1.26 17.40
C ASN A 442 26.69 -0.01 18.02
N LEU A 443 27.29 -0.16 19.21
CA LEU A 443 28.02 0.92 19.90
C LEU A 443 29.18 1.50 19.07
N SER A 444 29.83 0.69 18.24
CA SER A 444 30.90 1.17 17.34
C SER A 444 30.34 2.06 16.24
N ALA A 445 29.16 1.75 15.70
CA ALA A 445 28.48 2.61 14.74
C ALA A 445 28.06 3.94 15.39
N ILE A 446 27.49 3.88 16.61
CA ILE A 446 27.10 5.06 17.38
C ILE A 446 28.29 5.98 17.65
N SER A 447 29.39 5.42 18.16
CA SER A 447 30.62 6.17 18.42
C SER A 447 31.16 6.84 17.15
N ARG A 448 31.10 6.14 16.02
CA ARG A 448 31.54 6.69 14.71
C ARG A 448 30.64 7.80 14.17
N ILE A 449 29.33 7.73 14.41
CA ILE A 449 28.39 8.80 14.04
C ILE A 449 28.70 10.06 14.86
N LYS A 450 28.95 9.90 16.18
CA LYS A 450 29.22 11.01 17.10
C LYS A 450 30.62 11.65 16.94
N LYS A 451 31.61 10.91 16.44
CA LYS A 451 33.00 11.39 16.34
C LYS A 451 33.18 12.39 15.19
N ASP A 452 33.88 13.50 15.44
CA ASP A 452 34.33 14.42 14.39
C ASP A 452 35.53 13.84 13.60
N GLY A 453 35.54 14.08 12.28
CA GLY A 453 36.55 13.59 11.34
C GLY A 453 36.10 12.44 10.43
N SER A 454 36.89 12.20 9.37
CA SER A 454 36.72 11.08 8.44
C SER A 454 37.84 10.04 8.60
N SER A 455 37.56 8.78 8.28
CA SER A 455 38.55 7.70 8.25
C SER A 455 38.66 7.12 6.84
N ASN A 456 39.84 6.60 6.48
CA ASN A 456 40.10 6.05 5.13
C ASN A 456 39.12 4.91 4.73
N ALA A 457 38.52 4.21 5.69
CA ALA A 457 37.51 3.18 5.45
C ALA A 457 36.16 3.72 4.91
N GLN A 458 35.99 5.05 4.80
CA GLN A 458 34.72 5.72 4.52
C GLN A 458 34.55 6.19 3.07
N LYS A 459 35.61 6.18 2.24
CA LYS A 459 35.56 6.75 0.89
C LYS A 459 34.39 6.24 0.03
N VAL A 460 34.00 4.98 0.20
CA VAL A 460 32.92 4.33 -0.57
C VAL A 460 31.52 4.81 -0.14
N ILE A 461 31.36 5.29 1.10
CA ILE A 461 30.05 5.69 1.66
C ILE A 461 30.08 7.08 2.31
N ASP A 462 31.02 7.93 1.92
CA ASP A 462 31.31 9.22 2.52
C ASP A 462 30.09 10.17 2.54
N ILE A 463 29.34 10.23 1.44
CA ILE A 463 28.11 11.04 1.35
C ILE A 463 27.08 10.59 2.40
N ARG A 464 26.90 9.27 2.59
CA ARG A 464 25.99 8.74 3.61
C ARG A 464 26.47 9.13 5.01
N PHE A 465 27.79 9.06 5.25
CA PHE A 465 28.42 9.52 6.49
C PHE A 465 28.08 10.96 6.81
N HIS A 466 28.28 11.85 5.85
CA HIS A 466 28.00 13.26 6.02
C HIS A 466 26.51 13.54 6.24
N TYR A 467 25.62 12.83 5.54
CA TYR A 467 24.17 13.01 5.72
C TYR A 467 23.68 12.65 7.14
N VAL A 468 24.06 11.49 7.69
CA VAL A 468 23.67 11.10 9.06
C VAL A 468 24.28 12.04 10.12
N LYS A 469 25.54 12.45 9.93
CA LYS A 469 26.20 13.40 10.83
C LYS A 469 25.56 14.78 10.77
N ASP A 470 25.16 15.24 9.59
CA ASP A 470 24.48 16.53 9.41
C ASP A 470 23.11 16.53 10.10
N ALA A 471 22.32 15.46 9.97
CA ALA A 471 21.06 15.31 10.69
C ALA A 471 21.25 15.35 12.22
N LEU A 472 22.29 14.69 12.75
CA LEU A 472 22.63 14.77 14.17
C LEU A 472 23.06 16.19 14.58
N LYS A 473 23.91 16.85 13.79
CA LYS A 473 24.40 18.22 14.07
C LYS A 473 23.29 19.27 14.04
N LYS A 474 22.29 19.08 13.18
CA LYS A 474 21.10 19.93 13.08
C LYS A 474 20.03 19.60 14.14
N ASN A 475 20.31 18.70 15.08
CA ASN A 475 19.38 18.23 16.10
C ASN A 475 18.07 17.65 15.55
N LYS A 476 18.08 17.13 14.32
CA LYS A 476 16.92 16.46 13.71
C LYS A 476 16.65 15.07 14.28
N MET A 477 17.67 14.47 14.89
CA MET A 477 17.59 13.13 15.45
C MET A 477 18.38 13.01 16.76
N VAL A 478 17.91 12.15 17.66
CA VAL A 478 18.65 11.69 18.84
C VAL A 478 19.11 10.26 18.62
N LEU A 479 20.41 10.02 18.74
CA LEU A 479 20.99 8.68 18.57
C LEU A 479 21.09 7.94 19.91
N GLN A 480 20.38 6.81 20.02
CA GLN A 480 20.27 5.99 21.21
C GLN A 480 20.72 4.55 20.97
N TYR A 481 21.35 3.94 21.98
CA TYR A 481 21.65 2.51 21.97
C TYR A 481 20.40 1.70 22.36
N VAL A 482 20.11 0.64 21.63
CA VAL A 482 19.12 -0.39 22.01
C VAL A 482 19.82 -1.75 22.03
N PRO A 483 19.59 -2.61 23.04
CA PRO A 483 20.11 -3.98 22.99
C PRO A 483 19.62 -4.70 21.74
N THR A 484 20.46 -5.57 21.13
CA THR A 484 20.04 -6.40 19.98
C THR A 484 18.81 -7.21 20.32
N SER A 485 18.64 -7.62 21.58
CA SER A 485 17.42 -8.28 22.02
C SER A 485 16.18 -7.41 21.82
N ASP A 486 16.26 -6.11 22.07
CA ASP A 486 15.09 -5.23 22.08
C ASP A 486 14.96 -4.42 20.78
N ASN A 487 15.84 -4.67 19.80
CA ASN A 487 15.81 -4.05 18.48
C ASN A 487 14.79 -4.75 17.55
N PRO A 488 13.66 -4.11 17.17
CA PRO A 488 12.70 -4.73 16.25
C PRO A 488 13.23 -4.89 14.82
N ALA A 489 14.26 -4.13 14.41
CA ALA A 489 14.80 -4.17 13.05
C ALA A 489 15.54 -5.49 12.73
N ASP A 490 15.96 -6.23 13.75
CA ASP A 490 16.57 -7.57 13.62
C ASP A 490 15.64 -8.58 12.91
N LEU A 491 14.31 -8.42 13.07
CA LEU A 491 13.29 -9.20 12.36
C LEU A 491 13.36 -9.03 10.83
N LEU A 492 13.96 -7.94 10.37
CA LEU A 492 13.95 -7.49 8.98
C LEU A 492 15.26 -7.81 8.25
N THR A 493 16.31 -8.21 8.97
CA THR A 493 17.65 -8.44 8.39
C THR A 493 17.99 -9.90 8.24
N LYS A 494 17.39 -10.79 9.05
CA LYS A 494 17.74 -12.21 9.08
C LYS A 494 16.53 -13.12 9.37
N SER A 495 16.71 -14.42 9.14
CA SER A 495 15.72 -15.45 9.49
C SER A 495 15.94 -15.92 10.93
N LEU A 496 14.93 -15.76 11.78
CA LEU A 496 15.03 -16.01 13.21
C LEU A 496 14.46 -17.37 13.61
N ALA A 497 15.03 -17.96 14.65
CA ALA A 497 14.46 -19.14 15.30
C ALA A 497 13.13 -18.80 15.98
N LYS A 498 12.27 -19.80 16.19
CA LYS A 498 10.88 -19.64 16.67
C LYS A 498 10.75 -18.74 17.90
N THR A 499 11.55 -18.95 18.93
CA THR A 499 11.47 -18.18 20.20
C THR A 499 11.80 -16.72 19.98
N GLU A 500 12.88 -16.45 19.26
CA GLU A 500 13.32 -15.08 18.99
C GLU A 500 12.36 -14.37 18.03
N LEU A 501 11.87 -15.09 17.01
CA LEU A 501 10.82 -14.59 16.12
C LEU A 501 9.57 -14.15 16.92
N SER A 502 9.10 -14.95 17.88
CA SER A 502 7.95 -14.59 18.71
C SER A 502 8.19 -13.27 19.44
N ARG A 503 9.35 -13.15 20.10
CA ARG A 503 9.71 -11.94 20.86
C ARG A 503 9.82 -10.70 19.97
N LYS A 504 10.43 -10.82 18.79
CA LYS A 504 10.53 -9.72 17.83
C LYS A 504 9.19 -9.30 17.24
N ARG A 505 8.27 -10.25 17.05
CA ARG A 505 6.90 -9.95 16.60
C ARG A 505 6.14 -9.12 17.62
N ASP A 506 6.27 -9.48 18.89
CA ASP A 506 5.66 -8.73 19.99
C ASP A 506 6.19 -7.31 20.04
N LEU A 507 7.53 -7.13 19.90
CA LEU A 507 8.12 -5.80 19.75
C LEU A 507 7.46 -5.06 18.59
N CYS A 508 7.36 -5.65 17.40
CA CYS A 508 6.73 -5.04 16.21
C CYS A 508 5.20 -4.83 16.31
N GLY A 509 4.56 -5.12 17.44
CA GLY A 509 3.11 -4.97 17.64
C GLY A 509 2.28 -6.03 16.90
N LEU A 510 2.84 -7.20 16.61
CA LEU A 510 2.14 -8.27 15.88
C LEU A 510 1.62 -9.35 16.83
N CYS A 511 0.36 -9.20 17.25
CA CYS A 511 -0.29 -10.06 18.25
C CYS A 511 -1.12 -11.19 17.60
N GLY A 512 -1.58 -12.16 18.41
CA GLY A 512 -2.58 -13.16 18.00
C GLY A 512 -2.08 -14.21 17.00
N ALA A 513 -0.78 -14.46 16.98
CA ALA A 513 -0.13 -15.32 16.00
C ALA A 513 0.00 -16.79 16.42
N THR A 514 -0.13 -17.08 17.71
CA THR A 514 -0.05 -18.41 18.30
C THR A 514 -1.47 -18.90 18.57
N GLY A 515 -1.98 -19.72 17.66
CA GLY A 515 -3.20 -20.51 17.82
C GLY A 515 -2.89 -22.00 17.71
#